data_AF-A0A1G0CCH5-F1
#
_entry.id   AF-A0A1G0CCH5-F1
#
_cell.length_a   1.000
_cell.length_b   1.000
_cell.length_c   1.000
_cell.angle_alpha   90.00
_cell.angle_beta   90.00
_cell.angle_gamma   90.00
#
_symmetry.space_group_name_H-M   'P 1'
#
loop_
_entity.id
_entity.type
_entity.pdbx_description
1 polymer ?
#
loop_
_entity_poly.entity_id
_entity_poly.type
_entity_poly.pdbx_seq_one_letter_code
_entity_poly.pdbx_strand_id
1 'polypeptide(L)'
;MIKEIQKKIEDYSSKNDIHQYRIMLDAADLFINHFEHGVRSELELGVGIDLFKQLVVLNSIGSLREYEHNYELHKEIRHKMIRVFKRCIPESHKKLRGMVELLVGKKEDSIR
;
A
#
# COMPACT_ATOMS: atom_id res chain seq x y z
N MET A 1 -10.61 -9.00 -9.33
CA MET A 1 -9.88 -8.19 -8.35
C MET A 1 -8.36 -8.28 -8.51
N ILE A 2 -7.71 -9.43 -8.31
CA ILE A 2 -6.23 -9.54 -8.48
C ILE A 2 -5.76 -9.03 -9.84
N LYS A 3 -6.40 -9.46 -10.93
CA LYS A 3 -6.09 -8.98 -12.30
C LYS A 3 -6.25 -7.47 -12.48
N GLU A 4 -7.17 -6.86 -11.74
CA GLU A 4 -7.42 -5.42 -11.79
C GLU A 4 -6.30 -4.64 -11.07
N ILE A 5 -5.86 -5.15 -9.92
CA ILE A 5 -4.72 -4.60 -9.18
C ILE A 5 -3.44 -4.74 -10.01
N GLN A 6 -3.21 -5.90 -10.62
CA GLN A 6 -2.08 -6.14 -11.53
C GLN A 6 -2.10 -5.17 -12.71
N LYS A 7 -3.24 -5.01 -13.36
CA LYS A 7 -3.38 -4.06 -14.46
C LYS A 7 -3.04 -2.62 -14.03
N LYS A 8 -3.50 -2.18 -12.85
CA LYS A 8 -3.13 -0.86 -12.32
C LYS A 8 -1.62 -0.72 -12.11
N ILE A 9 -0.95 -1.75 -11.58
CA ILE A 9 0.52 -1.78 -11.40
C ILE A 9 1.24 -1.67 -12.75
N GLU A 10 0.79 -2.42 -13.75
CA GLU A 10 1.33 -2.38 -15.11
C GLU A 10 1.10 -1.01 -15.78
N ASP A 11 -0.10 -0.47 -15.68
CA ASP A 11 -0.48 0.84 -16.22
C ASP A 11 0.36 1.98 -15.60
N TYR A 12 0.66 1.91 -14.30
CA TYR A 12 1.53 2.88 -13.64
C TYR A 12 2.99 2.72 -14.06
N SER A 13 3.48 1.47 -14.07
CA SER A 13 4.88 1.16 -14.40
C SER A 13 5.23 1.48 -15.85
N SER A 14 4.29 1.30 -16.78
CA SER A 14 4.47 1.62 -18.20
C SER A 14 4.49 3.12 -18.49
N LYS A 15 3.75 3.92 -17.72
CA LYS A 15 3.76 5.39 -17.84
C LYS A 15 5.05 6.01 -17.30
N ASN A 16 5.64 5.40 -16.26
CA ASN A 16 6.82 5.92 -15.56
C ASN A 16 6.66 7.39 -15.13
N ASP A 17 5.45 7.75 -14.69
CA ASP A 17 5.06 9.10 -14.30
C ASP A 17 4.56 9.09 -12.85
N ILE A 18 5.35 9.70 -11.96
CA ILE A 18 5.05 9.77 -10.53
C ILE A 18 3.80 10.60 -10.21
N HIS A 19 3.40 11.52 -11.10
CA HIS A 19 2.17 12.32 -10.93
C HIS A 19 0.91 11.46 -11.09
N GLN A 20 1.01 10.27 -11.68
CA GLN A 20 -0.07 9.28 -11.76
C GLN A 20 -0.24 8.48 -10.47
N TYR A 21 0.31 8.96 -9.34
CA TYR A 21 0.29 8.30 -8.05
C TYR A 21 -1.08 7.79 -7.62
N ARG A 22 -2.18 8.46 -8.01
CA ARG A 22 -3.55 8.03 -7.72
C ARG A 22 -3.85 6.60 -8.19
N ILE A 23 -3.27 6.15 -9.30
CA ILE A 23 -3.44 4.76 -9.79
C ILE A 23 -2.96 3.75 -8.72
N MET A 24 -1.83 4.04 -8.06
CA MET A 24 -1.29 3.18 -7.00
C MET A 24 -2.08 3.29 -5.70
N LEU A 25 -2.56 4.49 -5.36
CA LEU A 25 -3.40 4.68 -4.17
C LEU A 25 -4.74 3.94 -4.30
N ASP A 26 -5.34 3.92 -5.49
CA ASP A 26 -6.54 3.16 -5.79
C ASP A 26 -6.29 1.66 -5.76
N ALA A 27 -5.16 1.21 -6.34
CA ALA A 27 -4.75 -0.19 -6.29
C ALA A 27 -4.56 -0.68 -4.84
N ALA A 28 -3.99 0.18 -3.98
CA ALA A 28 -3.86 -0.08 -2.55
C ALA A 28 -5.22 -0.22 -1.85
N ASP A 29 -6.19 0.65 -2.15
CA ASP A 29 -7.53 0.52 -1.56
C ASP A 29 -8.22 -0.77 -1.98
N LEU A 30 -8.15 -1.12 -3.28
CA LEU A 30 -8.68 -2.38 -3.78
C LEU A 30 -8.05 -3.57 -3.05
N PHE A 31 -6.72 -3.56 -2.89
CA PHE A 31 -6.01 -4.63 -2.18
C PHE A 31 -6.39 -4.72 -0.70
N ILE A 32 -6.38 -3.59 0.00
CA ILE A 32 -6.66 -3.53 1.45
C ILE A 32 -8.08 -3.98 1.76
N ASN A 33 -9.05 -3.57 0.94
CA ASN A 33 -10.46 -3.90 1.11
C ASN A 33 -10.74 -5.35 0.72
N HIS A 34 -10.12 -5.86 -0.34
CA HIS A 34 -10.35 -7.23 -0.79
C HIS A 34 -9.71 -8.27 0.14
N PHE A 35 -8.53 -7.95 0.69
CA PHE A 35 -7.78 -8.84 1.59
C PHE A 35 -7.85 -8.37 3.04
N GLU A 36 -9.05 -8.09 3.56
CA GLU A 36 -9.24 -7.67 4.95
C GLU A 36 -8.58 -8.64 5.94
N HIS A 37 -8.72 -9.94 5.72
CA HIS A 37 -8.08 -10.97 6.55
C HIS A 37 -6.66 -11.33 6.12
N GLY A 38 -6.13 -10.63 5.11
CA GLY A 38 -4.84 -10.91 4.49
C GLY A 38 -4.90 -11.96 3.39
N VAL A 39 -3.80 -12.07 2.67
CA VAL A 39 -3.63 -12.98 1.53
C VAL A 39 -3.61 -14.45 1.96
N ARG A 40 -4.02 -15.33 1.06
CA ARG A 40 -4.22 -16.77 1.30
C ARG A 40 -3.46 -17.66 0.31
N SER A 41 -2.87 -17.08 -0.73
CA SER A 41 -2.11 -17.79 -1.75
C SER A 41 -0.84 -17.03 -2.15
N GLU A 42 0.13 -17.76 -2.71
CA GLU A 42 1.37 -17.19 -3.26
C GLU A 42 1.12 -16.16 -4.36
N LEU A 43 0.09 -16.36 -5.19
CA LEU A 43 -0.28 -15.41 -6.23
C LEU A 43 -0.72 -14.06 -5.63
N GLU A 44 -1.56 -14.10 -4.61
CA GLU A 44 -2.04 -12.90 -3.91
C GLU A 44 -0.90 -12.19 -3.18
N LEU A 45 -0.02 -12.97 -2.54
CA LEU A 45 1.18 -12.46 -1.89
C LEU A 45 2.11 -11.77 -2.90
N GLY A 46 2.34 -12.39 -4.06
CA GLY A 46 3.14 -11.80 -5.14
C GLY A 46 2.60 -10.43 -5.57
N VAL A 47 1.30 -10.33 -5.81
CA VAL A 47 0.66 -9.04 -6.17
C VAL A 47 0.76 -8.03 -5.05
N GLY A 48 0.59 -8.44 -3.79
CA GLY A 48 0.77 -7.57 -2.63
C GLY A 48 2.20 -7.05 -2.48
N ILE A 49 3.19 -7.90 -2.72
CA ILE A 49 4.62 -7.53 -2.70
C ILE A 49 4.93 -6.52 -3.81
N ASP A 50 4.43 -6.75 -5.02
CA ASP A 50 4.69 -5.84 -6.13
C ASP A 50 4.01 -4.48 -5.93
N LEU A 51 2.78 -4.47 -5.43
CA LEU A 51 2.11 -3.25 -5.02
C LEU A 51 2.89 -2.50 -3.92
N PHE A 52 3.38 -3.23 -2.92
CA PHE A 52 4.18 -2.65 -1.83
C PHE A 52 5.46 -1.99 -2.36
N LYS A 53 6.19 -2.65 -3.27
CA LYS A 53 7.39 -2.07 -3.89
C LYS A 53 7.08 -0.75 -4.61
N GLN A 54 5.98 -0.70 -5.35
CA GLN A 54 5.56 0.54 -6.03
C GLN A 54 5.21 1.64 -5.04
N LEU A 55 4.54 1.33 -3.92
CA LEU A 55 4.25 2.30 -2.86
C LEU A 55 5.51 2.80 -2.16
N VAL A 56 6.54 1.96 -1.99
CA VAL A 56 7.84 2.39 -1.45
C VAL A 56 8.51 3.40 -2.40
N VAL A 57 8.49 3.13 -3.70
CA VAL A 57 9.00 4.09 -4.70
C VAL A 57 8.18 5.38 -4.65
N LEU A 58 6.85 5.28 -4.64
CA LEU A 58 5.97 6.44 -4.59
C LEU A 58 6.17 7.28 -3.31
N ASN A 59 6.57 6.69 -2.19
CA ASN A 59 6.87 7.43 -0.96
C ASN A 59 8.02 8.45 -1.13
N SER A 60 8.82 8.35 -2.20
CA SER A 60 9.81 9.37 -2.58
C SER A 60 9.20 10.64 -3.19
N ILE A 61 7.89 10.68 -3.46
CA ILE A 61 7.19 11.85 -4.02
C ILE A 61 7.41 13.11 -3.19
N GLY A 62 7.61 12.97 -1.87
CA GLY A 62 7.87 14.10 -0.98
C GLY A 62 9.23 14.76 -1.14
N SER A 63 10.14 14.15 -1.91
CA SER A 63 11.39 14.76 -2.32
C SER A 63 11.22 15.71 -3.52
N LEU A 64 10.04 15.71 -4.16
CA LEU A 64 9.73 16.64 -5.24
C LEU A 64 9.21 17.94 -4.66
N ARG A 65 9.75 19.06 -5.14
CA ARG A 65 9.44 20.41 -4.66
C ARG A 65 7.94 20.73 -4.66
N GLU A 66 7.19 20.23 -5.64
CA GLU A 66 5.75 20.47 -5.75
C GLU A 66 4.91 19.74 -4.68
N TYR A 67 5.45 18.66 -4.09
CA TYR A 67 4.77 17.83 -3.11
C TYR A 67 5.40 17.91 -1.72
N GLU A 68 6.52 18.61 -1.54
CA GLU A 68 7.30 18.66 -0.29
C GLU A 68 6.43 19.03 0.95
N HIS A 69 5.42 19.88 0.74
CA HIS A 69 4.48 20.32 1.77
C HIS A 69 3.10 19.64 1.72
N ASN A 70 2.92 18.65 0.84
CA ASN A 70 1.69 17.87 0.75
C ASN A 70 1.68 16.75 1.81
N TYR A 71 1.64 17.14 3.08
CA TYR A 71 1.72 16.22 4.22
C TYR A 71 0.59 15.18 4.24
N GLU A 72 -0.61 15.54 3.78
CA GLU A 72 -1.72 14.60 3.70
C GLU A 72 -1.48 13.51 2.65
N LEU A 73 -0.92 13.85 1.48
CA LEU A 73 -0.52 12.85 0.49
C LEU A 73 0.57 11.92 1.05
N HIS A 74 1.59 12.46 1.73
CA HIS A 74 2.66 11.65 2.32
C HIS A 74 2.12 10.68 3.38
N LYS A 75 1.20 11.16 4.21
CA LYS A 75 0.52 10.36 5.23
C LYS A 75 -0.38 9.29 4.61
N GLU A 76 -1.10 9.63 3.53
CA GLU A 76 -1.93 8.69 2.76
C GLU A 76 -1.07 7.55 2.18
N ILE A 77 0.03 7.88 1.49
CA ILE A 77 0.97 6.90 0.92
C ILE A 77 1.53 6.00 2.02
N ARG A 78 2.03 6.59 3.11
CA ARG A 78 2.60 5.84 4.23
C ARG A 78 1.58 4.89 4.85
N HIS A 79 0.35 5.35 5.10
CA HIS A 79 -0.71 4.50 5.65
C HIS A 79 -1.06 3.33 4.72
N LYS A 80 -1.22 3.59 3.41
CA LYS A 80 -1.53 2.55 2.43
C LYS A 80 -0.40 1.54 2.30
N MET A 81 0.84 2.00 2.21
CA MET A 81 2.04 1.15 2.18
C MET A 81 2.05 0.17 3.35
N ILE A 82 1.79 0.65 4.56
CA ILE A 82 1.82 -0.18 5.76
C ILE A 82 0.63 -1.13 5.82
N ARG A 83 -0.57 -0.68 5.42
CA ARG A 83 -1.75 -1.55 5.39
C ARG A 83 -1.62 -2.66 4.35
N VAL A 84 -1.08 -2.36 3.17
CA VAL A 84 -0.75 -3.38 2.16
C VAL A 84 0.22 -4.41 2.76
N PHE A 85 1.31 -3.96 3.40
CA PHE A 85 2.25 -4.87 4.06
C PHE A 85 1.58 -5.74 5.14
N LYS A 86 0.72 -5.15 5.98
CA LYS A 86 -0.06 -5.89 6.99
C LYS A 86 -0.95 -6.97 6.36
N ARG A 87 -1.57 -6.69 5.22
CA ARG A 87 -2.42 -7.67 4.50
C ARG A 87 -1.60 -8.76 3.80
N CYS A 88 -0.34 -8.52 3.46
CA CYS A 88 0.57 -9.57 2.96
C CYS A 88 0.94 -10.60 4.04
N ILE A 89 0.79 -10.28 5.32
CA ILE A 89 1.06 -11.20 6.41
C ILE A 89 -0.19 -12.06 6.67
N PRO A 90 -0.10 -13.40 6.64
CA PRO A 90 -1.25 -14.27 6.90
C PRO A 90 -1.91 -14.00 8.25
N GLU A 91 -3.23 -14.20 8.35
CA GLU A 91 -4.00 -13.97 9.58
C GLU A 91 -3.49 -14.79 10.78
N SER A 92 -2.95 -15.98 10.51
CA SER A 92 -2.34 -16.85 11.53
C SER A 92 -1.19 -16.19 12.29
N HIS A 93 -0.56 -15.15 11.72
CA HIS A 93 0.58 -14.45 12.30
C HIS A 93 0.16 -13.13 12.97
N LYS A 94 -0.85 -13.18 13.85
CA LYS A 94 -1.47 -11.99 14.52
C LYS A 94 -0.45 -11.08 15.21
N LYS A 95 0.56 -11.65 15.90
CA LYS A 95 1.61 -10.86 16.57
C LYS A 95 2.40 -10.02 15.59
N LEU A 96 2.82 -10.61 14.47
CA LEU A 96 3.57 -9.90 13.43
C LEU A 96 2.71 -8.81 12.78
N ARG A 97 1.43 -9.09 12.51
CA ARG A 97 0.47 -8.08 12.02
C ARG A 97 0.30 -6.91 12.98
N GLY A 98 0.23 -7.15 14.29
CA GLY A 98 0.14 -6.10 15.30
C GLY A 98 1.43 -5.29 15.42
N MET A 99 2.60 -5.90 15.21
CA MET A 99 3.88 -5.17 15.20
C MET A 99 3.96 -4.16 14.05
N VAL A 100 3.32 -4.45 12.91
CA VAL A 100 3.27 -3.51 11.78
C VAL A 100 2.58 -2.19 12.16
N GLU A 101 1.64 -2.20 13.10
CA GLU A 101 1.00 -0.98 13.60
C GLU A 101 1.93 -0.10 14.45
N LEU A 102 2.88 -0.73 15.15
CA LEU A 102 3.89 -0.03 15.95
C LEU A 102 4.83 0.79 15.06
N LEU A 103 5.11 0.33 13.83
CA LEU A 103 5.93 1.04 12.85
C LEU A 103 5.28 2.35 12.36
N VAL A 104 3.97 2.54 12.58
CA VAL A 104 3.21 3.72 12.15
C VAL A 104 2.92 4.69 13.29
N GLY A 105 3.17 4.28 14.54
CA GLY A 105 2.88 5.09 15.71
C GLY A 105 1.38 5.30 16.00
N LYS A 106 0.47 4.47 15.46
CA LYS A 106 -0.97 4.54 15.77
C LYS A 106 -1.61 3.15 15.86
N LYS A 107 -2.36 2.92 16.94
CA LYS A 107 -3.29 1.77 17.06
C LYS A 107 -4.50 1.99 16.15
N GLU A 108 -4.93 0.93 15.49
CA GLU A 108 -6.07 0.91 14.54
C GLU A 108 -7.38 1.48 15.16
N ASP A 109 -7.56 1.34 16.48
CA ASP A 109 -8.72 1.83 17.24
C ASP A 109 -8.78 3.34 17.49
N SER A 110 -7.71 4.08 17.21
CA SER A 110 -7.65 5.54 17.46
C SER A 110 -8.22 6.40 16.31
N ILE A 111 -8.77 5.75 15.28
CA ILE A 111 -9.22 6.39 14.02
C ILE A 111 -10.74 6.14 13.78
N ARG A 112 -11.46 5.56 14.74
CA ARG A 112 -12.93 5.46 14.69
C ARG A 112 -13.60 6.59 15.44
#